data_AF-A0AAV8ZKV4-F1
#
_entry.id   AF-A0AAV8ZKV4-F1
#
_cell.length_a   1.000
_cell.length_b   1.000
_cell.length_c   1.000
_cell.angle_alpha   90.00
_cell.angle_beta   90.00
_cell.angle_gamma   90.00
#
_symmetry.space_group_name_H-M   'P 1'
#
loop_
_entity.id
_entity.type
_entity.pdbx_description
1 polymer ?
#
loop_
_entity_poly.entity_id
_entity_poly.type
_entity_poly.pdbx_seq_one_letter_code
_entity_poly.pdbx_strand_id
1 'polypeptide(L)'
;MSSTNISIVVYLTQLFVFEGLTFTEYQLYGSDYKINPRVIHRVNETNISKVRWVQTFQSFLVIQLNLPTADSAHLRVLDKFLDVYGFNITYEITTGAVRPNSCTMMDCGFTGNCFDHYT
;
A
#
# COMPACT_ATOMS: atom_id res chain seq x y z
N MET A 1 23.80 6.92 21.04
CA MET A 1 22.59 7.63 20.53
C MET A 1 21.55 6.55 20.28
N SER A 2 20.45 6.56 21.05
CA SER A 2 19.33 5.67 20.76
C SER A 2 18.79 6.08 19.39
N SER A 3 18.99 5.24 18.37
CA SER A 3 18.34 5.43 17.08
C SER A 3 16.86 5.28 17.34
N THR A 4 16.13 6.38 17.43
CA THR A 4 14.68 6.32 17.38
C THR A 4 14.35 5.54 16.11
N ASN A 5 13.72 4.38 16.23
CA ASN A 5 13.44 3.50 15.09
C ASN A 5 12.39 4.19 14.21
N ILE A 6 12.84 5.07 13.32
CA ILE A 6 12.02 5.75 12.33
C ILE A 6 11.56 4.69 11.33
N SER A 7 10.26 4.66 11.06
CA SER A 7 9.67 3.77 10.08
C SER A 7 8.80 4.54 9.11
N ILE A 8 8.74 4.03 7.88
CA ILE A 8 7.80 4.44 6.86
C ILE A 8 6.64 3.45 6.91
N VAL A 9 5.43 3.96 7.11
CA VAL A 9 4.20 3.16 7.11
C VAL A 9 3.34 3.62 5.94
N VAL A 10 2.89 2.69 5.12
CA VAL A 10 1.97 2.95 4.00
C VAL A 10 0.65 2.23 4.27
N TYR A 11 -0.43 2.99 4.30
CA TYR A 11 -1.80 2.52 4.46
C TYR A 11 -2.44 2.33 3.09
N LEU A 12 -3.05 1.15 2.86
CA LEU A 12 -3.77 0.83 1.64
C LEU A 12 -5.20 1.36 1.75
N THR A 13 -5.37 2.66 1.51
CA THR A 13 -6.64 3.37 1.73
C THR A 13 -7.68 3.07 0.67
N GLN A 14 -7.26 2.98 -0.60
CA GLN A 14 -8.11 2.52 -1.70
C GLN A 14 -7.25 1.74 -2.69
N LEU A 15 -7.58 0.46 -2.93
CA LEU A 15 -6.82 -0.40 -3.83
C LEU A 15 -7.78 -0.98 -4.85
N PHE A 16 -7.71 -0.51 -6.10
CA PHE A 16 -8.58 -0.98 -7.18
C PHE A 16 -7.92 -2.04 -8.05
N VAL A 17 -6.74 -2.54 -7.63
CA VAL A 17 -6.02 -3.62 -8.30
C VAL A 17 -5.84 -4.82 -7.38
N PHE A 18 -6.12 -6.04 -7.86
CA PHE A 18 -5.94 -7.27 -7.08
C PHE A 18 -4.56 -7.91 -7.25
N GLU A 19 -3.73 -7.38 -8.15
CA GLU A 19 -2.34 -7.77 -8.34
C GLU A 19 -1.51 -6.62 -8.91
N GLY A 20 -0.21 -6.86 -9.13
CA GLY A 20 0.67 -5.91 -9.81
C GLY A 20 1.32 -4.85 -8.92
N LEU A 21 0.86 -4.68 -7.67
CA LEU A 21 1.50 -3.76 -6.72
C LEU A 21 2.55 -4.46 -5.86
N THR A 22 3.80 -4.00 -5.93
CA THR A 22 4.94 -4.55 -5.16
C THR A 22 5.60 -3.48 -4.30
N PHE A 23 5.84 -3.81 -3.03
CA PHE A 23 6.52 -2.99 -2.04
C PHE A 23 7.91 -3.57 -1.79
N THR A 24 8.94 -2.79 -2.13
CA THR A 24 10.34 -3.19 -1.95
C THR A 24 11.05 -2.16 -1.10
N GLU A 25 11.64 -2.61 0.01
CA GLU A 25 12.50 -1.75 0.82
C GLU A 25 13.93 -1.78 0.31
N TYR A 26 14.63 -0.66 0.47
CA TYR A 26 16.03 -0.51 0.12
C TYR A 26 16.75 0.25 1.22
N GLN A 27 17.97 -0.16 1.53
CA GLN A 27 18.84 0.61 2.41
C GLN A 27 19.27 1.92 1.74
N LEU A 28 19.54 1.87 0.43
CA LEU A 28 19.84 3.03 -0.41
C LEU A 28 19.17 2.87 -1.77
N TYR A 29 18.55 3.94 -2.27
CA TYR A 29 17.91 3.98 -3.57
C TYR A 29 18.34 5.23 -4.34
N GLY A 30 19.24 5.07 -5.29
CA GLY A 30 19.67 6.08 -6.25
C GLY A 30 19.37 5.66 -7.70
N SER A 31 19.64 6.56 -8.65
CA SER A 31 19.54 6.27 -10.09
C SER A 31 20.44 5.10 -10.51
N ASP A 32 21.67 5.09 -10.00
CA ASP A 32 22.74 4.19 -10.45
C ASP A 32 23.07 3.08 -9.43
N TYR A 33 22.53 3.17 -8.20
CA TYR A 33 22.79 2.20 -7.14
C TYR A 33 21.53 1.89 -6.33
N LYS A 34 21.24 0.60 -6.18
CA LYS A 34 20.14 0.08 -5.38
C LYS A 34 20.71 -0.97 -4.43
N ILE A 35 20.71 -0.69 -3.14
CA ILE A 35 21.39 -1.52 -2.15
C ILE A 35 20.37 -2.29 -1.32
N ASN A 36 20.60 -3.60 -1.21
CA ASN A 36 19.81 -4.55 -0.42
C ASN A 36 18.31 -4.49 -0.70
N PRO A 37 17.87 -4.68 -1.97
CA PRO A 37 16.44 -4.76 -2.28
C PRO A 37 15.81 -5.94 -1.55
N ARG A 38 14.76 -5.69 -0.77
CA ARG A 38 13.94 -6.74 -0.17
C ARG A 38 12.47 -6.47 -0.43
N VAL A 39 11.80 -7.40 -1.09
CA VAL A 39 10.35 -7.34 -1.27
C VAL A 39 9.68 -7.66 0.06
N ILE A 40 8.93 -6.72 0.60
CA ILE A 40 8.24 -6.86 1.89
C ILE A 40 6.75 -7.12 1.73
N HIS A 41 6.16 -6.75 0.59
CA HIS A 41 4.77 -7.07 0.29
C HIS A 41 4.53 -7.11 -1.22
N ARG A 42 3.67 -8.04 -1.65
CA ARG A 42 3.08 -8.08 -3.00
C ARG A 42 1.58 -8.22 -2.85
N VAL A 43 0.83 -7.31 -3.45
CA VAL A 43 -0.63 -7.41 -3.48
C VAL A 43 -1.01 -8.59 -4.36
N ASN A 44 -1.91 -9.41 -3.84
CA ASN A 44 -2.58 -10.49 -4.57
C ASN A 44 -4.02 -10.65 -4.06
N GLU A 45 -4.82 -11.43 -4.78
CA GLU A 45 -6.23 -11.69 -4.45
C GLU A 45 -6.47 -12.20 -3.03
N THR A 46 -5.50 -12.92 -2.46
CA THR A 46 -5.65 -13.56 -1.15
C THR A 46 -5.34 -12.64 0.04
N ASN A 47 -4.61 -11.54 -0.21
CA ASN A 47 -4.11 -10.65 0.83
C ASN A 47 -4.64 -9.21 0.73
N ILE A 48 -5.27 -8.84 -0.38
CA ILE A 48 -5.84 -7.51 -0.62
C ILE A 48 -6.80 -7.07 0.49
N SER A 49 -7.55 -8.01 1.06
CA SER A 49 -8.49 -7.77 2.15
C SER A 49 -7.94 -8.09 3.54
N LYS A 50 -6.65 -8.39 3.67
CA LYS A 50 -6.05 -8.82 4.94
C LYS A 50 -4.93 -7.90 5.41
N VAL A 51 -4.30 -7.17 4.50
CA VAL A 51 -3.18 -6.28 4.80
C VAL A 51 -3.68 -4.84 4.84
N ARG A 52 -3.68 -4.24 6.04
CA ARG A 52 -4.09 -2.85 6.26
C ARG A 52 -2.96 -1.85 5.91
N TRP A 53 -1.72 -2.25 6.18
CA TRP A 53 -0.56 -1.40 6.01
C TRP A 53 0.70 -2.22 5.75
N VAL A 54 1.70 -1.55 5.17
CA VAL A 54 3.06 -2.06 4.96
C VAL A 54 4.02 -1.13 5.70
N GLN A 55 4.91 -1.69 6.52
CA GLN A 55 5.88 -0.94 7.30
C GLN A 55 7.31 -1.36 6.94
N THR A 56 8.21 -0.38 6.84
CA THR A 56 9.66 -0.61 6.77
C THR A 56 10.41 0.32 7.69
N PHE A 57 11.55 -0.16 8.20
CA PHE A 57 12.53 0.64 8.94
C PHE A 57 13.72 1.06 8.06
N GLN A 58 13.71 0.69 6.78
CA GLN A 58 14.71 1.12 5.82
C GLN A 58 14.44 2.56 5.37
N SER A 59 15.49 3.21 4.88
CA SER A 59 15.43 4.61 4.44
C SER A 59 14.57 4.80 3.18
N PHE A 60 14.33 3.75 2.40
CA PHE A 60 13.56 3.83 1.16
C PHE A 60 12.55 2.70 1.06
N LEU A 61 11.33 3.08 0.67
CA LEU A 61 10.27 2.18 0.25
C LEU A 61 9.87 2.52 -1.17
N VAL A 62 10.02 1.57 -2.09
CA VAL A 62 9.61 1.72 -3.49
C VAL A 62 8.34 0.93 -3.70
N ILE A 63 7.33 1.62 -4.20
CA ILE A 63 6.03 1.07 -4.56
C ILE A 63 5.98 1.02 -6.08
N GLN A 64 5.94 -0.18 -6.65
CA GLN A 64 5.90 -0.39 -8.08
C GLN A 64 4.56 -0.98 -8.49
N LEU A 65 3.88 -0.34 -9.43
CA LEU A 65 2.74 -0.89 -10.13
C LEU A 65 3.21 -1.48 -11.46
N ASN A 66 2.97 -2.77 -11.66
CA ASN A 66 3.21 -3.47 -12.91
C ASN A 66 1.95 -4.24 -13.29
N LEU A 67 1.24 -3.78 -14.32
CA LEU A 67 0.00 -4.41 -14.80
C LEU A 67 0.35 -5.37 -15.95
N PRO A 68 0.25 -6.70 -15.76
CA PRO A 68 0.56 -7.65 -16.83
C PRO A 68 -0.45 -7.56 -17.99
N THR A 69 -1.69 -7.18 -17.69
CA THR A 69 -2.80 -7.03 -18.65
C THR A 69 -3.74 -5.91 -18.16
N ALA A 70 -4.37 -5.19 -19.08
CA ALA A 70 -5.32 -4.12 -18.73
C ALA A 70 -6.66 -4.66 -18.21
N ASP A 71 -7.02 -5.89 -18.56
CA ASP A 71 -8.38 -6.40 -18.39
C ASP A 71 -8.57 -7.22 -17.11
N SER A 72 -7.50 -7.74 -16.51
CA SER A 72 -7.55 -8.71 -15.41
C SER A 72 -6.75 -8.28 -14.19
N ALA A 73 -6.65 -6.99 -13.92
CA ALA A 73 -6.03 -6.50 -12.69
C ALA A 73 -7.00 -5.75 -11.79
N HIS A 74 -8.21 -5.41 -12.26
CA HIS A 74 -9.08 -4.42 -11.61
C HIS A 74 -10.29 -5.03 -10.89
N LEU A 75 -10.62 -4.50 -9.70
CA LEU A 75 -11.77 -4.94 -8.88
C LEU A 75 -13.15 -4.52 -9.43
N ARG A 76 -13.22 -3.67 -10.45
CA ARG A 76 -14.48 -3.15 -11.00
C ARG A 76 -14.75 -3.71 -12.39
N VAL A 77 -15.38 -4.89 -12.44
CA VAL A 77 -16.03 -5.42 -13.64
C VAL A 77 -17.52 -5.33 -13.43
N LEU A 78 -18.11 -4.15 -13.66
CA LEU A 78 -19.52 -3.99 -14.03
C LEU A 78 -19.77 -2.52 -14.42
N ASP A 79 -19.94 -2.35 -15.73
CA ASP A 79 -20.37 -1.19 -16.49
C ASP A 79 -19.31 -0.12 -16.85
N LYS A 80 -18.84 -0.21 -18.10
CA LYS A 80 -17.93 0.67 -18.86
C LYS A 80 -16.45 0.62 -18.46
N PHE A 81 -15.65 0.04 -19.38
CA PHE A 81 -14.17 0.01 -19.46
C PHE A 81 -13.45 1.39 -19.40
N LEU A 82 -14.15 2.47 -19.06
CA LEU A 82 -13.65 3.85 -19.03
C LEU A 82 -13.50 4.40 -17.60
N ASP A 83 -13.56 3.54 -16.58
CA ASP A 83 -13.46 3.96 -15.19
C ASP A 83 -12.01 4.17 -14.75
N VAL A 84 -11.81 5.07 -13.78
CA VAL A 84 -10.51 5.37 -13.19
C VAL A 84 -10.00 4.15 -12.42
N TYR A 85 -8.89 3.57 -12.88
CA TYR A 85 -8.23 2.46 -12.22
C TYR A 85 -6.94 2.91 -11.54
N GLY A 86 -6.68 2.42 -10.33
CA GLY A 86 -5.46 2.77 -9.60
C GLY A 86 -5.48 2.37 -8.13
N PHE A 87 -4.73 3.12 -7.33
CA PHE A 87 -4.74 2.99 -5.88
C PHE A 87 -4.40 4.34 -5.25
N ASN A 88 -4.97 4.61 -4.09
CA ASN A 88 -4.54 5.69 -3.23
C ASN A 88 -3.77 5.10 -2.05
N ILE A 89 -2.67 5.78 -1.72
CA ILE A 89 -1.86 5.50 -0.55
C ILE A 89 -1.84 6.72 0.35
N THR A 90 -1.94 6.46 1.64
CA THR A 90 -1.57 7.42 2.67
C THR A 90 -0.33 6.88 3.33
N TYR A 91 0.69 7.72 3.51
CA TYR A 91 1.90 7.30 4.20
C TYR A 91 2.20 8.21 5.39
N GLU A 92 2.89 7.67 6.38
CA GLU A 92 3.45 8.44 7.47
C GLU A 92 4.88 7.97 7.79
N ILE A 93 5.70 8.91 8.27
CA ILE A 93 7.02 8.63 8.81
C ILE A 93 6.91 8.82 10.32
N THR A 94 7.09 7.75 11.08
CA THR A 94 6.85 7.74 12.53
C THR A 94 7.98 7.07 13.30
N THR A 95 8.25 7.59 14.48
CA THR A 95 9.13 6.98 15.49
C THR A 95 8.36 6.15 16.53
N GLY A 96 7.03 6.16 16.45
CA GLY A 96 6.13 5.47 17.37
C GLY A 96 5.50 4.22 16.76
N ALA A 97 4.44 3.73 17.41
CA ALA A 97 3.63 2.63 16.88
C ALA A 97 2.84 3.07 15.63
N VAL A 98 2.50 2.09 14.79
CA VAL A 98 1.60 2.26 13.64
C VAL A 98 0.24 2.78 14.12
N ARG A 99 -0.34 3.74 13.41
CA ARG A 99 -1.62 4.36 13.75
C ARG A 99 -2.76 3.32 13.73
N PRO A 100 -3.48 3.11 14.85
CA PRO A 100 -4.52 2.09 14.93
C PRO A 100 -5.80 2.47 14.18
N ASN A 101 -6.11 3.77 14.07
CA ASN A 101 -7.31 4.31 13.42
C ASN A 101 -7.04 4.78 11.99
N SER A 102 -6.29 4.01 11.22
CA SER A 102 -6.12 4.28 9.79
C SER A 102 -7.38 3.88 9.02
N CYS A 103 -7.95 4.82 8.25
CA CYS A 103 -9.07 4.54 7.36
C CYS A 103 -8.55 3.82 6.12
N THR A 104 -8.55 2.49 6.17
CA THR A 104 -8.12 1.62 5.05
C THR A 104 -9.33 1.14 4.24
N MET A 105 -9.10 0.53 3.07
CA MET A 105 -10.19 -0.09 2.28
C MET A 105 -10.99 -1.13 3.11
N MET A 106 -10.37 -1.70 4.13
CA MET A 106 -11.00 -2.65 5.04
C MET A 106 -11.91 -2.01 6.08
N ASP A 107 -11.65 -0.74 6.42
CA ASP A 107 -12.30 -0.04 7.52
C ASP A 107 -13.28 1.04 7.02
N CYS A 108 -13.23 1.39 5.73
CA CYS A 108 -13.98 2.49 5.15
C CYS A 108 -14.60 2.14 3.80
N GLY A 109 -15.79 2.70 3.54
CA GLY A 109 -16.39 2.70 2.21
C GLY A 109 -15.57 3.52 1.23
N PHE A 110 -15.80 3.29 -0.06
CA PHE A 110 -15.05 3.94 -1.15
C PHE A 110 -15.05 5.47 -1.11
N THR A 111 -16.00 6.10 -0.43
CA THR A 111 -16.08 7.56 -0.22
C THR A 111 -15.27 8.06 0.97
N GLY A 112 -14.53 7.19 1.67
CA GLY A 112 -13.79 7.52 2.90
C GLY A 112 -14.65 7.52 4.17
N ASN A 113 -15.88 6.98 4.12
CA ASN A 113 -16.73 6.83 5.30
C ASN A 113 -16.35 5.55 6.07
N CYS A 114 -15.77 5.68 7.27
CA CYS A 114 -15.45 4.54 8.14
C CYS A 114 -16.72 3.77 8.52
N PHE A 115 -16.69 2.45 8.41
CA PHE A 115 -17.81 1.58 8.85
C PHE A 115 -17.89 1.46 10.38
N ASP A 116 -16.82 1.82 11.09
CA ASP A 116 -16.72 1.76 12.56
C ASP A 116 -17.40 2.94 13.30
N HIS A 117 -18.33 3.66 12.66
CA HIS A 117 -19.10 4.72 13.32
C HIS A 117 -20.43 4.21 13.93
N TYR A 118 -20.65 2.89 14.00
CA TYR A 118 -21.92 2.28 14.43
C TYR A 118 -21.83 1.19 15.51
N THR A 119 -20.76 1.17 16.33
CA THR A 119 -20.74 0.37 17.57
C THR A 119 -20.25 1.18 18.76
#